data_AF-A0A914FI51-F1
#
_entry.id   AF-A0A914FI51-F1
#
_cell.length_a   1.000
_cell.length_b   1.000
_cell.length_c   1.000
_cell.angle_alpha   90.00
_cell.angle_beta   90.00
_cell.angle_gamma   90.00
#
_symmetry.space_group_name_H-M   'P 1'
#
loop_
_entity.id
_entity.type
_entity.pdbx_description
1 polymer ?
#
loop_
_entity_poly.entity_id
_entity_poly.type
_entity_poly.pdbx_seq_one_letter_code
_entity_poly.pdbx_strand_id
1 'polypeptide(L)'
;MEGQYYDPTNPKYKCCCGCHVTTGTKIICWINILVVALIVVSNIIYYPQPEIIGASVVLLIITALFAVTPLYGLRVENHKWLIPFLVATILTIILLTLSFIVTLYRIFIENNREKPWGFPTDHTKNETMVYAFVILRGLFSIAIQSWYFLIVYRCYEYLKTKRNGGSLPLHQ
;
A
#
# COMPACT_ATOMS: atom_id res chain seq x y z
N MET A 1 32.06 -14.72 18.87
CA MET A 1 30.79 -14.28 18.25
C MET A 1 29.81 -14.11 19.39
N GLU A 2 29.65 -12.90 19.89
CA GLU A 2 28.74 -12.60 21.00
C GLU A 2 27.31 -12.89 20.54
N GLY A 3 26.64 -13.84 21.20
CA GLY A 3 25.23 -14.13 20.97
C GLY A 3 24.43 -12.89 21.33
N GLN A 4 23.95 -12.17 20.33
CA GLN A 4 23.06 -11.03 20.57
C GLN A 4 21.76 -11.54 21.19
N TYR A 5 21.60 -11.28 22.49
CA TYR A 5 20.36 -11.54 23.22
C TYR A 5 19.22 -10.80 22.54
N TYR A 6 18.15 -11.53 22.22
CA TYR A 6 16.97 -10.96 21.58
C TYR A 6 16.20 -10.10 22.59
N ASP A 7 16.32 -8.78 22.47
CA ASP A 7 15.54 -7.81 23.24
C ASP A 7 14.27 -7.39 22.48
N PRO A 8 13.07 -7.78 22.93
CA PRO A 8 11.80 -7.42 22.30
C PRO A 8 11.45 -5.93 22.45
N THR A 9 12.14 -5.18 23.32
CA THR A 9 11.91 -3.74 23.54
C THR A 9 12.80 -2.86 22.66
N ASN A 10 13.69 -3.46 21.87
CA ASN A 10 14.64 -2.74 21.04
C ASN A 10 13.92 -1.75 20.11
N PRO A 11 14.31 -0.45 20.10
CA PRO A 11 13.67 0.58 19.28
C PRO A 11 13.67 0.27 17.78
N LYS A 12 14.56 -0.63 17.32
CA LYS A 12 14.58 -1.15 15.95
C LYS A 12 13.24 -1.80 15.52
N TYR A 13 12.46 -2.34 16.46
CA TYR A 13 11.18 -3.02 16.20
C TYR A 13 9.96 -2.16 16.50
N LYS A 14 10.13 -0.84 16.57
CA LYS A 14 9.04 0.14 16.66
C LYS A 14 8.68 0.72 15.29
N CYS A 15 7.39 0.93 15.09
CA CYS A 15 6.79 1.62 13.95
C CYS A 15 7.01 3.14 14.10
N CYS A 16 6.79 3.92 13.03
CA CYS A 16 6.89 5.39 13.08
C CYS A 16 5.96 6.04 14.11
N CYS A 17 4.88 5.37 14.49
CA CYS A 17 3.92 5.82 15.50
C CYS A 17 4.27 5.34 16.93
N GLY A 18 5.48 4.81 17.16
CA GLY A 18 5.92 4.30 18.46
C GLY A 18 5.35 2.93 18.86
N CYS A 19 4.42 2.39 18.08
CA CYS A 19 3.83 1.06 18.26
C CYS A 19 4.78 -0.08 17.90
N HIS A 20 4.59 -1.28 18.43
CA HIS A 20 5.32 -2.46 17.99
C HIS A 20 4.97 -2.82 16.53
N VAL A 21 5.95 -3.27 15.73
CA VAL A 21 5.76 -3.56 14.28
C VAL A 21 4.64 -4.56 13.99
N THR A 22 4.38 -5.50 14.90
CA THR A 22 3.27 -6.47 14.76
C THR A 22 1.90 -5.78 14.89
N THR A 23 1.76 -4.85 15.84
CA THR A 23 0.55 -4.04 16.02
C THR A 23 0.36 -3.10 14.82
N GLY A 24 1.43 -2.45 14.37
CA GLY A 24 1.40 -1.60 13.18
C GLY A 24 0.92 -2.35 11.93
N THR A 25 1.45 -3.56 11.71
CA THR A 25 1.03 -4.42 10.58
C THR A 25 -0.46 -4.80 10.67
N LYS A 26 -0.97 -5.14 11.86
CA LYS A 26 -2.41 -5.44 12.05
C LYS A 26 -3.29 -4.23 11.71
N ILE A 27 -2.92 -3.05 12.18
CA ILE A 27 -3.67 -1.80 11.91
C ILE A 27 -3.70 -1.53 10.41
N ILE A 28 -2.56 -1.64 9.71
CA ILE A 28 -2.49 -1.42 8.26
C ILE A 28 -3.37 -2.42 7.50
N CYS A 29 -3.38 -3.69 7.90
CA CYS A 29 -4.24 -4.70 7.25
C CYS A 29 -5.72 -4.31 7.34
N TRP A 30 -6.17 -3.88 8.53
CA TRP A 30 -7.55 -3.42 8.72
C TRP A 30 -7.87 -2.15 7.93
N ILE A 31 -6.98 -1.16 7.94
CA ILE A 31 -7.14 0.06 7.16
C ILE A 31 -7.24 -0.26 5.67
N ASN A 32 -6.41 -1.16 5.15
CA ASN A 32 -6.43 -1.54 3.74
C ASN A 32 -7.76 -2.21 3.36
N ILE A 33 -8.25 -3.16 4.17
CA ILE A 33 -9.56 -3.78 3.95
C ILE A 33 -10.67 -2.72 3.95
N LEU A 34 -10.66 -1.80 4.92
CA LEU A 34 -11.66 -0.73 5.03
C LEU A 34 -11.63 0.20 3.82
N VAL A 35 -10.44 0.64 3.39
CA VAL A 35 -10.29 1.54 2.22
C VAL A 35 -10.80 0.86 0.96
N VAL A 36 -10.45 -0.41 0.72
CA VAL A 36 -10.95 -1.12 -0.47
C VAL A 36 -12.46 -1.33 -0.39
N ALA A 37 -13.01 -1.65 0.78
CA ALA A 37 -14.47 -1.74 0.95
C ALA A 37 -15.18 -0.42 0.62
N LEU A 38 -14.65 0.72 1.09
CA LEU A 38 -15.18 2.04 0.76
C LEU A 38 -15.10 2.36 -0.74
N ILE A 39 -14.01 1.96 -1.40
CA ILE A 39 -13.86 2.13 -2.86
C ILE A 39 -14.93 1.31 -3.59
N VAL A 40 -15.18 0.06 -3.17
CA VAL A 40 -16.24 -0.76 -3.79
C VAL A 40 -17.62 -0.13 -3.59
N VAL A 41 -17.95 0.31 -2.38
CA VAL A 41 -19.22 0.99 -2.10
C VAL A 41 -19.35 2.26 -2.96
N SER A 42 -18.29 3.06 -3.06
CA SER A 42 -18.26 4.24 -3.93
C SER A 42 -18.50 3.86 -5.39
N ASN A 43 -17.84 2.83 -5.90
CA ASN A 43 -18.03 2.39 -7.28
C ASN A 43 -19.46 1.90 -7.55
N ILE A 44 -20.09 1.20 -6.60
CA ILE A 44 -21.49 0.78 -6.71
C ILE A 44 -22.43 2.00 -6.81
N ILE A 45 -22.16 3.07 -6.04
CA ILE A 45 -23.01 4.27 -6.00
C ILE A 45 -22.82 5.13 -7.25
N TYR A 46 -21.58 5.38 -7.67
CA TYR A 46 -21.27 6.35 -8.73
C TYR A 46 -21.10 5.74 -10.13
N TYR A 47 -20.80 4.44 -10.22
CA TYR A 47 -20.53 3.73 -11.47
C TYR A 47 -21.34 2.43 -11.53
N PRO A 48 -22.67 2.50 -11.76
CA PRO A 48 -23.57 1.35 -11.68
C PRO A 48 -23.40 0.35 -12.84
N GLN A 49 -22.38 0.50 -13.70
CA GLN A 49 -22.10 -0.44 -14.76
C GLN A 49 -21.71 -1.81 -14.16
N PRO A 50 -22.35 -2.92 -14.57
CA PRO A 50 -22.13 -4.23 -13.97
C PRO A 50 -20.69 -4.72 -14.11
N GLU A 51 -20.00 -4.33 -15.19
CA GLU A 51 -18.59 -4.63 -15.44
C GLU A 51 -17.67 -3.99 -14.39
N ILE A 52 -17.91 -2.72 -14.05
CA ILE A 52 -17.12 -1.97 -13.06
C ILE A 52 -17.37 -2.51 -11.65
N ILE A 53 -18.63 -2.82 -11.33
CA ILE A 53 -19.00 -3.43 -10.06
C ILE A 53 -18.34 -4.80 -9.92
N GLY A 54 -18.46 -5.66 -10.94
CA GLY A 54 -17.85 -6.99 -10.95
C GLY A 54 -16.34 -6.94 -10.73
N ALA A 55 -15.62 -6.09 -11.47
CA ALA A 55 -14.19 -5.89 -11.31
C ALA A 55 -13.81 -5.39 -9.90
N SER A 56 -14.60 -4.46 -9.35
CA SER A 56 -14.37 -3.90 -8.01
C SER A 56 -14.56 -4.94 -6.90
N VAL A 57 -15.58 -5.79 -7.01
CA VAL A 57 -15.85 -6.88 -6.06
C VAL A 57 -14.75 -7.94 -6.12
N VAL A 58 -14.32 -8.33 -7.33
CA VAL A 58 -13.19 -9.27 -7.50
C VAL A 58 -11.92 -8.70 -6.86
N LEU A 59 -11.64 -7.41 -7.07
CA LEU A 59 -10.50 -6.75 -6.46
C LEU A 59 -10.57 -6.77 -4.92
N LEU A 60 -11.74 -6.51 -4.34
CA LEU A 60 -11.96 -6.60 -2.89
C LEU A 60 -11.69 -8.00 -2.34
N ILE A 61 -12.19 -9.04 -3.02
CA ILE A 61 -11.96 -10.43 -2.62
C ILE A 61 -10.45 -10.73 -2.64
N ILE A 62 -9.77 -10.35 -3.73
CA ILE A 62 -8.31 -10.55 -3.86
C ILE A 62 -7.57 -9.80 -2.75
N THR A 63 -7.89 -8.53 -2.50
CA THR A 63 -7.25 -7.75 -1.43
C THR A 63 -7.51 -8.37 -0.06
N ALA A 64 -8.73 -8.82 0.22
CA ALA A 64 -9.06 -9.49 1.47
C ALA A 64 -8.25 -10.77 1.66
N LEU A 65 -8.12 -11.61 0.62
CA LEU A 65 -7.29 -12.82 0.66
C LEU A 65 -5.83 -12.49 0.97
N PHE A 66 -5.25 -11.50 0.29
CA PHE A 66 -3.88 -11.06 0.57
C PHE A 66 -3.75 -10.47 1.98
N ALA A 67 -4.72 -9.71 2.48
CA ALA A 67 -4.71 -9.13 3.82
C ALA A 67 -4.85 -10.17 4.94
N VAL A 68 -5.46 -11.33 4.67
CA VAL A 68 -5.51 -12.45 5.63
C VAL A 68 -4.13 -13.10 5.79
N THR A 69 -3.29 -13.13 4.75
CA THR A 69 -1.95 -13.75 4.82
C THR A 69 -1.02 -13.17 5.91
N PRO A 70 -0.83 -11.83 6.07
CA PRO A 70 -0.03 -11.28 7.15
C PRO A 70 -0.71 -11.49 8.52
N LEU A 71 -2.05 -11.46 8.61
CA LEU A 71 -2.75 -11.73 9.87
C LEU A 71 -2.53 -13.17 10.34
N TYR A 72 -2.58 -14.13 9.41
CA TYR A 72 -2.27 -15.52 9.69
C TYR A 72 -0.79 -15.72 10.03
N GLY A 73 0.11 -15.10 9.26
CA GLY A 73 1.56 -15.14 9.51
C GLY A 73 1.96 -14.57 10.86
N LEU A 74 1.26 -13.53 11.33
CA LEU A 74 1.42 -12.98 12.67
C LEU A 74 0.94 -13.91 13.77
N ARG A 75 -0.13 -14.70 13.54
CA ARG A 75 -0.62 -15.71 14.49
C ARG A 75 0.33 -16.91 14.60
N VAL A 76 0.87 -17.37 13.47
CA VAL A 76 1.79 -18.53 13.40
C VAL A 76 3.24 -18.13 13.66
N GLU A 77 3.52 -16.84 13.87
CA GLU A 77 4.86 -16.26 14.05
C GLU A 77 5.87 -16.68 12.95
N ASN A 78 5.38 -16.93 11.73
CA ASN A 78 6.18 -17.45 10.63
C ASN A 78 6.26 -16.43 9.49
N HIS A 79 7.47 -15.87 9.30
CA HIS A 79 7.77 -14.84 8.31
C HIS A 79 7.44 -15.25 6.87
N LYS A 80 7.41 -16.54 6.53
CA LYS A 80 7.13 -17.02 5.16
C LYS A 80 5.74 -16.62 4.67
N TRP A 81 4.76 -16.49 5.57
CA TRP A 81 3.40 -16.08 5.23
C TRP A 81 3.26 -14.58 4.91
N LEU A 82 4.27 -13.76 5.25
CA LEU A 82 4.28 -12.34 4.92
C LEU A 82 4.82 -12.06 3.51
N ILE A 83 5.58 -13.02 2.92
CA ILE A 83 6.16 -12.90 1.58
C ILE A 83 5.10 -12.61 0.50
N PRO A 84 3.97 -13.36 0.38
CA PRO A 84 2.98 -13.08 -0.67
C PRO A 84 2.41 -11.67 -0.58
N PHE A 85 2.15 -11.18 0.64
CA PHE A 85 1.70 -9.81 0.85
C PHE A 85 2.76 -8.77 0.47
N LEU A 86 4.03 -9.00 0.81
CA LEU A 86 5.14 -8.12 0.42
C LEU A 86 5.30 -8.03 -1.09
N VAL A 87 5.25 -9.17 -1.79
CA VAL A 87 5.31 -9.23 -3.25
C VAL A 87 4.14 -8.49 -3.87
N ALA A 88 2.91 -8.73 -3.38
CA ALA A 88 1.73 -8.01 -3.84
C ALA A 88 1.83 -6.49 -3.59
N THR A 89 2.41 -6.07 -2.47
CA THR A 89 2.63 -4.66 -2.15
C THR A 89 3.63 -4.01 -3.11
N ILE A 90 4.75 -4.68 -3.43
CA ILE A 90 5.72 -4.19 -4.43
C ILE A 90 5.07 -4.05 -5.80
N LEU A 91 4.34 -5.07 -6.25
CA LEU A 91 3.60 -5.02 -7.52
C LEU A 91 2.61 -3.84 -7.54
N THR A 92 1.92 -3.60 -6.42
CA THR A 92 0.99 -2.47 -6.29
C THR A 92 1.72 -1.13 -6.41
N ILE A 93 2.88 -0.96 -5.79
CA ILE A 93 3.70 0.27 -5.91
C ILE A 93 4.12 0.49 -7.36
N ILE A 94 4.56 -0.56 -8.05
CA ILE A 94 4.95 -0.48 -9.47
C ILE A 94 3.75 -0.06 -10.33
N LEU A 95 2.61 -0.72 -10.17
CA LEU A 95 1.39 -0.41 -10.92
C LEU A 95 0.89 1.02 -10.66
N LEU A 96 0.91 1.47 -9.40
CA LEU A 96 0.55 2.85 -9.03
C LEU A 96 1.50 3.86 -9.67
N THR A 97 2.80 3.57 -9.69
CA THR A 97 3.81 4.45 -10.30
C THR A 97 3.61 4.54 -11.81
N LEU A 98 3.39 3.40 -12.48
CA LEU A 98 3.10 3.38 -13.92
C LEU A 98 1.81 4.12 -14.26
N SER A 99 0.74 3.88 -13.48
CA SER A 99 -0.54 4.59 -13.64
C SER A 99 -0.35 6.10 -13.47
N PHE A 100 0.42 6.52 -12.47
CA PHE A 100 0.74 7.92 -12.25
C PHE A 100 1.49 8.55 -13.42
N ILE A 101 2.52 7.87 -13.97
CA ILE A 101 3.27 8.33 -15.15
C ILE A 101 2.34 8.48 -16.36
N VAL A 102 1.45 7.51 -16.60
CA VAL A 102 0.46 7.59 -17.70
C VAL A 102 -0.47 8.78 -17.51
N THR A 103 -0.93 9.05 -16.29
CA THR A 103 -1.76 10.23 -15.99
C THR A 103 -1.00 11.52 -16.24
N LEU A 104 0.26 11.64 -15.82
CA LEU A 104 1.09 12.81 -16.10
C LEU A 104 1.30 13.02 -17.60
N TYR A 105 1.56 11.93 -18.34
CA TYR A 105 1.72 11.97 -19.79
C TYR A 105 0.45 12.46 -20.49
N ARG A 106 -0.72 11.99 -20.06
CA ARG A 106 -2.02 12.47 -20.58
C ARG A 106 -2.24 13.95 -20.31
N ILE A 107 -1.97 14.41 -19.09
CA ILE A 107 -2.09 15.84 -18.73
C ILE A 107 -1.14 16.67 -19.60
N PHE A 108 0.09 16.21 -19.80
CA PHE A 108 1.09 16.91 -20.62
C PHE A 108 0.68 17.00 -22.10
N ILE A 109 0.18 15.91 -22.69
CA ILE A 109 -0.33 15.93 -24.07
C ILE A 109 -1.51 16.88 -24.20
N GLU A 110 -2.48 16.81 -23.30
CA GLU A 110 -3.68 17.64 -23.36
C GLU A 110 -3.33 19.12 -23.23
N ASN A 111 -2.36 19.45 -22.37
CA ASN A 111 -1.85 20.81 -22.21
C ASN A 111 -1.11 21.34 -23.47
N ASN A 112 -0.47 20.46 -24.24
CA ASN A 112 0.30 20.83 -25.43
C ASN A 112 -0.49 20.75 -26.75
N ARG A 113 -1.72 20.22 -26.74
CA ARG A 113 -2.61 20.31 -27.89
C ARG A 113 -3.05 21.77 -28.02
N GLU A 114 -2.40 22.51 -28.92
CA GLU A 114 -2.90 23.81 -29.37
C GLU A 114 -4.38 23.65 -29.76
N LYS A 115 -5.27 24.38 -29.09
CA LYS A 115 -6.68 24.40 -29.48
C LYS A 115 -6.74 25.07 -30.86
N PRO A 116 -7.17 24.36 -31.93
CA PRO A 116 -7.01 24.82 -33.31
C PRO A 116 -7.86 26.05 -33.68
N TRP A 117 -8.63 26.60 -32.73
CA TRP A 117 -9.47 27.77 -32.91
C TRP A 117 -9.19 28.70 -31.75
N GLY A 118 -8.68 29.90 -32.06
CA GLY A 118 -8.24 30.95 -31.12
C GLY A 118 -9.33 31.57 -30.25
N PHE A 119 -10.24 30.74 -29.73
CA PHE A 119 -11.09 31.13 -28.62
C PHE A 119 -10.20 31.23 -27.38
N PRO A 120 -10.21 32.38 -26.68
CA PRO A 120 -9.58 32.47 -25.37
C PRO A 120 -10.33 31.49 -24.47
N THR A 121 -9.79 30.28 -24.30
CA THR A 121 -10.20 29.45 -23.19
C THR A 121 -9.63 30.14 -21.97
N ASP A 122 -10.50 30.89 -21.31
CA ASP A 122 -10.39 31.17 -19.89
C ASP A 122 -10.04 29.83 -19.23
N HIS A 123 -8.75 29.56 -19.01
CA HIS A 123 -8.29 28.44 -18.21
C HIS A 123 -8.76 28.78 -16.81
N THR A 124 -10.02 28.47 -16.55
CA THR A 124 -10.69 28.77 -15.30
C THR A 124 -9.85 28.15 -14.20
N LYS A 125 -9.67 28.87 -13.08
CA LYS A 125 -8.90 28.41 -11.90
C LYS A 125 -9.22 26.97 -11.50
N ASN A 126 -10.40 26.46 -11.87
CA ASN A 126 -10.86 25.09 -11.66
C ASN A 126 -9.98 24.03 -12.34
N GLU A 127 -9.47 24.23 -13.56
CA GLU A 127 -8.65 23.21 -14.27
C GLU A 127 -7.30 23.01 -13.59
N THR A 128 -6.63 24.11 -13.22
CA THR A 128 -5.35 24.07 -12.48
C THR A 128 -5.52 23.38 -11.12
N MET A 129 -6.64 23.64 -10.42
CA MET A 129 -6.94 22.95 -9.16
C MET A 129 -7.13 21.44 -9.35
N VAL A 130 -7.80 21.02 -10.43
CA VAL A 130 -7.99 19.60 -10.74
C VAL A 130 -6.65 18.91 -11.00
N TYR A 131 -5.76 19.50 -11.81
CA TYR A 131 -4.43 18.93 -12.06
C TYR A 131 -3.58 18.85 -10.79
N ALA A 132 -3.55 19.92 -10.00
CA ALA A 132 -2.83 19.94 -8.72
C ALA A 132 -3.35 18.85 -7.77
N PHE A 133 -4.67 18.68 -7.68
CA PHE A 133 -5.30 17.64 -6.88
C PHE A 133 -4.94 16.23 -7.36
N VAL A 134 -4.95 15.98 -8.68
CA VAL A 134 -4.56 14.69 -9.26
C VAL A 134 -3.09 14.36 -8.97
N ILE A 135 -2.19 15.34 -9.12
CA ILE A 135 -0.75 15.17 -8.85
C ILE A 135 -0.53 14.88 -7.36
N LEU A 136 -1.14 15.68 -6.47
CA LEU A 136 -1.01 15.52 -5.03
C LEU A 136 -1.55 14.16 -4.58
N ARG A 137 -2.72 13.75 -5.09
CA ARG A 137 -3.29 12.43 -4.83
C ARG A 137 -2.33 11.31 -5.24
N GLY A 138 -1.74 11.40 -6.43
CA GLY A 138 -0.80 10.39 -6.93
C GLY A 138 0.45 10.25 -6.06
N LEU A 139 1.11 11.36 -5.75
CA LEU A 139 2.31 11.38 -4.89
C LEU A 139 1.99 10.87 -3.48
N PHE A 140 0.89 11.32 -2.89
CA PHE A 140 0.44 10.86 -1.58
C PHE A 140 0.17 9.35 -1.56
N SER A 141 -0.46 8.82 -2.62
CA SER A 141 -0.75 7.39 -2.74
C SER A 141 0.52 6.53 -2.85
N ILE A 142 1.54 7.00 -3.57
CA ILE A 142 2.83 6.29 -3.66
C ILE A 142 3.57 6.36 -2.32
N ALA A 143 3.57 7.52 -1.66
CA ALA A 143 4.22 7.71 -0.36
C ALA A 143 3.60 6.82 0.72
N ILE A 144 2.27 6.77 0.82
CA ILE A 144 1.58 5.95 1.82
C ILE A 144 1.79 4.45 1.56
N GLN A 145 1.78 4.02 0.28
CA GLN A 145 2.02 2.62 -0.07
C GLN A 145 3.46 2.19 0.22
N SER A 146 4.43 3.06 -0.05
CA SER A 146 5.84 2.84 0.30
C SER A 146 6.02 2.75 1.82
N TRP A 147 5.33 3.61 2.58
CA TRP A 147 5.33 3.56 4.04
C TRP A 147 4.74 2.26 4.58
N TYR A 148 3.63 1.77 4.02
CA TYR A 148 3.06 0.47 4.37
C TYR A 148 4.03 -0.68 4.11
N PHE A 149 4.67 -0.68 2.95
CA PHE A 149 5.69 -1.67 2.62
C PHE A 149 6.80 -1.72 3.68
N LEU A 150 7.32 -0.55 4.09
CA LEU A 150 8.37 -0.47 5.10
C LEU A 150 7.94 -1.07 6.44
N ILE A 151 6.70 -0.83 6.88
CA ILE A 151 6.20 -1.37 8.16
C ILE A 151 6.10 -2.90 8.11
N VAL A 152 5.52 -3.44 7.04
CA VAL A 152 5.39 -4.90 6.89
C VAL A 152 6.76 -5.56 6.69
N TYR A 153 7.67 -4.92 5.96
CA TYR A 153 9.04 -5.41 5.79
C TYR A 153 9.80 -5.47 7.13
N ARG A 154 9.67 -4.46 7.98
CA ARG A 154 10.24 -4.50 9.33
C ARG A 154 9.62 -5.60 10.19
N CYS A 155 8.32 -5.85 10.05
CA CYS A 155 7.66 -6.96 10.73
C CYS A 155 8.17 -8.32 10.23
N TYR A 156 8.43 -8.45 8.93
CA TYR A 156 9.04 -9.63 8.33
C TYR A 156 10.44 -9.89 8.89
N GLU A 157 11.32 -8.87 8.90
CA GLU A 157 12.66 -8.97 9.47
C GLU A 157 12.62 -9.32 10.97
N TYR A 158 11.71 -8.72 11.74
CA TYR A 158 11.49 -9.06 13.14
C TYR A 158 11.16 -10.55 13.35
N LEU A 159 10.20 -11.10 12.59
CA LEU A 159 9.82 -12.52 12.68
C LEU A 159 10.94 -13.45 12.19
N LYS A 160 11.71 -13.03 11.18
CA LYS A 160 12.86 -13.77 10.67
C LYS A 160 13.99 -13.83 11.70
N THR A 161 14.33 -12.70 12.32
CA THR A 161 15.33 -12.64 13.40
C THR A 161 14.87 -13.43 14.62
N LYS A 162 13.61 -13.31 15.05
CA LYS A 162 13.07 -14.08 16.18
C LYS A 162 13.20 -15.59 15.95
N ARG A 163 12.87 -16.07 14.74
CA ARG A 163 12.97 -17.49 14.39
C ARG A 163 14.42 -17.99 14.37
N ASN A 164 15.33 -17.21 13.79
CA ASN A 164 16.75 -17.59 13.66
C ASN A 164 17.51 -17.49 15.01
N GLY A 165 17.14 -16.54 15.86
CA GLY A 165 17.70 -16.37 17.20
C GLY A 165 17.17 -17.40 18.21
N GLY A 166 15.92 -17.86 18.05
CA GLY A 166 15.34 -18.95 18.84
C GLY A 166 15.84 -20.35 18.47
N SER A 167 16.64 -20.49 17.41
CA SER A 167 17.24 -21.75 16.96
C SER A 167 18.71 -21.91 17.34
N LEU A 168 19.25 -21.06 18.21
CA LEU A 168 20.50 -21.39 18.92
C LEU A 168 20.18 -22.56 19.85
N PRO A 169 20.80 -23.74 19.66
CA PRO A 169 20.63 -24.83 20.60
C PRO A 169 21.09 -24.30 21.97
N LEU A 170 20.21 -24.41 22.96
CA LEU A 170 20.63 -24.52 24.34
C LEU A 170 21.52 -25.78 24.39
N HIS A 171 22.81 -25.60 24.13
CA HIS A 171 23.81 -26.54 24.60
C HIS A 171 23.80 -26.41 26.12
N GLN A 172 22.87 -27.16 26.73
CA GLN A 172 22.99 -27.67 28.09
C GLN A 172 23.98 -28.84 28.08
#